data_AF-A0A8C1ZF23-F1
#
_entry.id   AF-A0A8C1ZF23-F1
#
_cell.length_a   1.000
_cell.length_b   1.000
_cell.length_c   1.000
_cell.angle_alpha   90.00
_cell.angle_beta   90.00
_cell.angle_gamma   90.00
#
_symmetry.space_group_name_H-M   'P 1'
#
loop_
_entity.id
_entity.type
_entity.pdbx_description
1 polymer ?
#
loop_
_entity_poly.entity_id
_entity_poly.type
_entity_poly.pdbx_seq_one_letter_code
_entity_poly.pdbx_strand_id
1 'polypeptide(L)'
;MSLLVNGSDSCCGRVEIRYKGQWGTVCDDDWDMNDAAVVCRQLQCGSAISAPHSAAFGQGSGSIWLDEVKCSGSEGTLTQCSHSGLTNHNCNHRKDAGVVCSGAQNISLVNGLDACSGRVEIFYGTWGAVCGQSWDIDDAAVVCRQLGCGRAVIADGQSLFGVRGNVWLSEVNCKGNESSITQCSQRNGNNCPQSNEAGVICSDYSIRLVNGNNDCSGRVEILYNGQWGTVCDDDWDMKDAAVVCRQMGCGTAVSAQTSAHFGQGSGPILLDDVRCSGSESSLTQCSHPTIGTHNCGHSEDAGVVCLQGICNFFPVVLLYLYEIFF
;
A
#
# COMPACT_ATOMS: atom_id res chain seq x y z
N MET A 1 -26.00 7.85 -4.47
CA MET A 1 -24.66 7.36 -4.85
C MET A 1 -23.66 8.43 -4.51
N SER A 2 -22.50 8.05 -3.98
CA SER A 2 -21.45 8.97 -3.52
C SER A 2 -20.19 8.74 -4.36
N LEU A 3 -19.36 9.77 -4.47
CA LEU A 3 -18.05 9.75 -5.11
C LEU A 3 -17.11 10.64 -4.30
N LEU A 4 -15.83 10.29 -4.29
CA LEU A 4 -14.78 11.11 -3.68
C LEU A 4 -13.96 11.80 -4.76
N VAL A 5 -13.72 13.10 -4.58
CA VAL A 5 -13.04 13.95 -5.57
C VAL A 5 -11.84 14.63 -4.92
N ASN A 6 -10.75 14.80 -5.69
CA ASN A 6 -9.50 15.43 -5.28
C ASN A 6 -8.79 14.76 -4.08
N GLY A 7 -9.02 13.47 -3.85
CA GLY A 7 -8.17 12.66 -2.98
C GLY A 7 -6.92 12.15 -3.69
N SER A 8 -6.03 11.49 -2.95
CA SER A 8 -4.90 10.76 -3.52
C SER A 8 -5.35 9.51 -4.28
N ASP A 9 -6.52 8.97 -3.96
CA ASP A 9 -7.14 7.83 -4.63
C ASP A 9 -8.68 7.84 -4.53
N SER A 10 -9.32 6.72 -4.90
CA SER A 10 -10.79 6.57 -4.86
C SER A 10 -11.39 6.43 -3.46
N CYS A 11 -10.57 6.32 -2.41
CA CYS A 11 -10.98 6.06 -1.03
C CYS A 11 -10.75 7.23 -0.07
N CYS A 12 -10.32 8.38 -0.59
CA CYS A 12 -10.31 9.65 0.12
C CYS A 12 -10.72 10.79 -0.81
N GLY A 13 -11.15 11.92 -0.23
CA GLY A 13 -11.48 13.11 -1.02
C GLY A 13 -12.67 13.89 -0.47
N ARG A 14 -13.04 14.95 -1.19
CA ARG A 14 -14.28 15.70 -0.98
C ARG A 14 -15.46 14.80 -1.31
N VAL A 15 -16.48 14.80 -0.45
CA VAL A 15 -17.69 14.01 -0.64
C VAL A 15 -18.62 14.72 -1.61
N GLU A 16 -18.95 14.03 -2.70
CA GLU A 16 -20.01 14.44 -3.62
C GLU A 16 -21.06 13.35 -3.71
N ILE A 17 -22.34 13.75 -3.74
CA ILE A 17 -23.47 12.84 -3.90
C ILE A 17 -24.24 13.16 -5.16
N ARG A 18 -24.83 12.12 -5.75
CA ARG A 18 -25.69 12.25 -6.93
C ARG A 18 -27.16 12.27 -6.55
N TYR A 19 -27.82 13.39 -6.84
CA TYR A 19 -29.27 13.57 -6.66
C TYR A 19 -29.92 14.08 -7.95
N LYS A 20 -31.05 13.49 -8.36
CA LYS A 20 -31.75 13.81 -9.63
C LYS A 20 -30.85 13.87 -10.87
N GLY A 21 -29.82 13.02 -10.91
CA GLY A 21 -28.89 12.94 -12.03
C GLY A 21 -27.72 13.91 -11.99
N GLN A 22 -27.69 14.88 -11.07
CA GLN A 22 -26.63 15.87 -10.90
C GLN A 22 -25.77 15.57 -9.67
N TRP A 23 -24.48 15.90 -9.75
CA TRP A 23 -23.54 15.83 -8.64
C TRP A 23 -23.54 17.15 -7.86
N GLY A 24 -23.22 17.06 -6.58
CA GLY A 24 -23.05 18.21 -5.70
C GLY A 24 -22.47 17.80 -4.36
N THR A 25 -22.00 18.78 -3.60
CA THR A 25 -21.22 18.56 -2.38
C THR A 25 -22.09 18.37 -1.15
N VAL A 26 -21.43 18.03 -0.03
CA VAL A 26 -22.03 17.92 1.30
C VAL A 26 -21.37 18.96 2.20
N CYS A 27 -22.17 19.69 2.99
CA CYS A 27 -21.62 20.65 3.95
C CYS A 27 -21.01 19.95 5.17
N ASP A 28 -19.97 20.56 5.76
CA ASP A 28 -19.25 20.10 6.93
C ASP A 28 -19.90 20.49 8.27
N ASP A 29 -21.03 21.20 8.26
CA ASP A 29 -21.78 21.51 9.47
C ASP A 29 -22.38 20.22 10.05
N ASP A 30 -22.06 19.94 11.32
CA ASP A 30 -22.30 18.69 12.06
C ASP A 30 -21.67 17.42 11.45
N TRP A 31 -20.80 17.54 10.45
CA TRP A 31 -20.12 16.40 9.83
C TRP A 31 -19.21 15.66 10.82
N ASP A 32 -19.41 14.35 10.97
CA ASP A 32 -18.70 13.55 11.95
C ASP A 32 -18.16 12.20 11.41
N MET A 33 -17.58 11.40 12.32
CA MET A 33 -17.01 10.10 11.98
C MET A 33 -18.06 9.04 11.62
N ASN A 34 -19.30 9.16 12.09
CA ASN A 34 -20.39 8.27 11.71
C ASN A 34 -20.84 8.56 10.28
N ASP A 35 -20.90 9.83 9.89
CA ASP A 35 -21.19 10.23 8.51
C ASP A 35 -20.10 9.73 7.55
N ALA A 36 -18.83 9.94 7.92
CA ALA A 36 -17.70 9.42 7.16
C ALA A 36 -17.74 7.88 7.06
N ALA A 37 -18.13 7.18 8.14
CA ALA A 37 -18.24 5.72 8.15
C ALA A 37 -19.27 5.22 7.14
N VAL A 38 -20.41 5.91 7.00
CA VAL A 38 -21.42 5.60 5.97
C VAL A 38 -20.82 5.74 4.57
N VAL A 39 -20.08 6.81 4.28
CA VAL A 39 -19.45 7.02 2.97
C VAL A 39 -18.41 5.93 2.67
N CYS A 40 -17.49 5.68 3.59
CA CYS A 40 -16.41 4.70 3.41
C CYS A 40 -16.95 3.29 3.17
N ARG A 41 -18.00 2.92 3.90
CA ARG A 41 -18.66 1.63 3.72
C ARG A 41 -19.43 1.56 2.41
N GLN A 42 -20.14 2.62 2.03
CA GLN A 42 -20.88 2.68 0.77
C GLN A 42 -19.94 2.50 -0.44
N LEU A 43 -18.71 3.01 -0.35
CA LEU A 43 -17.68 2.90 -1.38
C LEU A 43 -16.82 1.65 -1.28
N GLN A 44 -17.05 0.79 -0.29
CA GLN A 44 -16.26 -0.41 -0.02
C GLN A 44 -14.77 -0.11 0.25
N CYS A 45 -14.49 1.08 0.82
CA CYS A 45 -13.15 1.56 1.18
C CYS A 45 -12.76 1.25 2.64
N GLY A 46 -13.46 0.31 3.27
CA GLY A 46 -13.24 -0.06 4.68
C GLY A 46 -13.85 0.94 5.67
N SER A 47 -13.16 1.15 6.80
CA SER A 47 -13.62 1.98 7.92
C SER A 47 -13.22 3.45 7.71
N ALA A 48 -13.97 4.39 8.30
CA ALA A 48 -13.57 5.79 8.31
C ALA A 48 -12.36 6.01 9.24
N ILE A 49 -11.36 6.73 8.74
CA ILE A 49 -10.18 7.17 9.50
C ILE A 49 -10.33 8.63 9.92
N SER A 50 -10.89 9.48 9.05
CA SER A 50 -11.06 10.91 9.32
C SER A 50 -12.27 11.46 8.58
N ALA A 51 -12.88 12.49 9.16
CA ALA A 51 -13.90 13.34 8.57
C ALA A 51 -13.36 14.77 8.40
N PRO A 52 -12.61 15.08 7.32
CA PRO A 52 -12.06 16.43 7.12
C PRO A 52 -13.12 17.48 6.82
N HIS A 53 -12.91 18.68 7.38
CA HIS A 53 -13.80 19.83 7.24
C HIS A 53 -13.15 20.93 6.39
N SER A 54 -13.86 22.01 6.17
CA SER A 54 -13.37 23.27 5.61
C SER A 54 -12.72 23.12 4.23
N ALA A 55 -13.32 22.27 3.38
CA ALA A 55 -12.83 21.99 2.03
C ALA A 55 -11.36 21.54 1.99
N ALA A 56 -10.96 20.66 2.91
CA ALA A 56 -9.60 20.09 2.99
C ALA A 56 -9.08 19.50 1.66
N PHE A 57 -9.98 18.95 0.83
CA PHE A 57 -9.67 18.42 -0.51
C PHE A 57 -9.99 19.41 -1.64
N GLY A 58 -10.02 20.70 -1.31
CA GLY A 58 -10.43 21.77 -2.20
C GLY A 58 -11.94 21.93 -2.31
N GLN A 59 -12.33 23.12 -2.74
CA GLN A 59 -13.74 23.51 -2.91
C GLN A 59 -14.34 22.81 -4.13
N GLY A 60 -15.57 22.34 -3.99
CA GLY A 60 -16.41 21.91 -5.09
C GLY A 60 -17.03 23.10 -5.83
N SER A 61 -18.00 22.79 -6.67
CA SER A 61 -18.74 23.78 -7.44
C SER A 61 -20.18 23.33 -7.66
N GLY A 62 -21.07 24.28 -7.91
CA GLY A 62 -22.47 23.98 -8.20
C GLY A 62 -23.32 23.88 -6.94
N SER A 63 -24.09 22.80 -6.82
CA SER A 63 -25.06 22.60 -5.74
C SER A 63 -24.42 21.95 -4.51
N ILE A 64 -24.85 22.38 -3.31
CA ILE A 64 -24.61 21.66 -2.06
C ILE A 64 -25.92 20.92 -1.73
N TRP A 65 -25.89 19.60 -1.67
CA TRP A 65 -27.11 18.79 -1.56
C TRP A 65 -27.53 18.54 -0.12
N LEU A 66 -26.57 18.33 0.77
CA LEU A 66 -26.82 17.96 2.17
C LEU A 66 -26.10 18.90 3.12
N ASP A 67 -26.72 19.10 4.27
CA ASP A 67 -26.27 19.92 5.39
C ASP A 67 -26.81 19.31 6.70
N GLU A 68 -26.12 19.58 7.80
CA GLU A 68 -26.38 19.01 9.13
C GLU A 68 -26.63 17.49 9.12
N VAL A 69 -25.76 16.75 8.44
CA VAL A 69 -25.90 15.29 8.32
C VAL A 69 -25.59 14.65 9.67
N LYS A 70 -26.45 13.72 10.12
CA LYS A 70 -26.38 13.05 11.41
C LYS A 70 -26.67 11.56 11.24
N CYS A 71 -25.69 10.83 10.75
CA CYS A 71 -25.75 9.38 10.62
C CYS A 71 -25.56 8.69 11.99
N SER A 72 -26.18 7.53 12.15
CA SER A 72 -25.85 6.57 13.22
C SER A 72 -24.59 5.75 12.91
N GLY A 73 -24.14 5.78 11.65
CA GLY A 73 -23.02 4.97 11.13
C GLY A 73 -23.46 3.65 10.51
N SER A 74 -24.76 3.33 10.57
CA SER A 74 -25.35 2.06 10.11
C SER A 74 -26.16 2.19 8.82
N GLU A 75 -26.32 3.39 8.28
CA GLU A 75 -27.05 3.70 7.05
C GLU A 75 -26.31 3.27 5.78
N GLY A 76 -27.03 2.80 4.76
CA GLY A 76 -26.42 2.37 3.50
C GLY A 76 -25.90 3.52 2.63
N THR A 77 -26.46 4.73 2.80
CA THR A 77 -26.06 5.94 2.06
C THR A 77 -26.35 7.19 2.89
N LEU A 78 -25.62 8.30 2.66
CA LEU A 78 -25.83 9.57 3.37
C LEU A 78 -27.26 10.12 3.30
N THR A 79 -27.97 9.88 2.20
CA THR A 79 -29.37 10.34 2.04
C THR A 79 -30.38 9.61 2.92
N GLN A 80 -29.95 8.57 3.65
CA GLN A 80 -30.77 7.86 4.65
C GLN A 80 -30.54 8.39 6.07
N CYS A 81 -29.50 9.19 6.28
CA CYS A 81 -29.21 9.80 7.56
C CYS A 81 -30.16 10.96 7.83
N SER A 82 -30.31 11.34 9.10
CA SER A 82 -31.00 12.58 9.44
C SER A 82 -30.23 13.76 8.86
N HIS A 83 -30.92 14.73 8.25
CA HIS A 83 -30.31 15.91 7.62
C HIS A 83 -31.34 17.05 7.52
N SER A 84 -30.89 18.29 7.32
CA SER A 84 -31.74 19.50 7.25
C SER A 84 -32.73 19.52 6.07
N GLY A 85 -32.53 18.64 5.09
CA GLY A 85 -33.33 18.51 3.87
C GLY A 85 -32.48 18.80 2.63
N LEU A 86 -32.81 18.15 1.51
CA LEU A 86 -32.04 18.33 0.28
C LEU A 86 -32.12 19.78 -0.19
N THR A 87 -30.98 20.38 -0.56
CA THR A 87 -30.82 21.80 -0.93
C THR A 87 -31.12 22.83 0.17
N ASN A 88 -31.45 22.37 1.38
CA ASN A 88 -31.69 23.27 2.52
C ASN A 88 -30.38 23.47 3.29
N HIS A 89 -29.58 24.44 2.86
CA HIS A 89 -28.29 24.74 3.48
C HIS A 89 -28.01 26.24 3.50
N ASN A 90 -27.15 26.68 4.42
CA ASN A 90 -26.60 28.05 4.43
C ASN A 90 -25.10 28.08 4.07
N CYS A 91 -24.55 26.93 3.71
CA CYS A 91 -23.13 26.75 3.43
C CYS A 91 -22.70 27.33 2.07
N ASN A 92 -21.40 27.63 1.99
CA ASN A 92 -20.68 27.85 0.73
C ASN A 92 -19.59 26.78 0.58
N HIS A 93 -18.96 26.67 -0.58
CA HIS A 93 -18.00 25.58 -0.85
C HIS A 93 -16.72 25.58 0.00
N ARG A 94 -16.44 26.62 0.80
CA ARG A 94 -15.37 26.56 1.81
C ARG A 94 -15.69 25.57 2.94
N LYS A 95 -16.94 25.14 3.04
CA LYS A 95 -17.47 24.20 4.01
C LYS A 95 -17.72 22.82 3.41
N ASP A 96 -17.14 22.49 2.25
CA ASP A 96 -17.35 21.16 1.69
C ASP A 96 -16.67 20.09 2.56
N ALA A 97 -17.43 19.06 2.92
CA ALA A 97 -16.99 17.93 3.73
C ALA A 97 -16.12 16.95 2.93
N GLY A 98 -15.17 16.32 3.61
CA GLY A 98 -14.33 15.26 3.05
C GLY A 98 -14.37 13.98 3.89
N VAL A 99 -13.80 12.90 3.34
CA VAL A 99 -13.51 11.67 4.09
C VAL A 99 -12.12 11.14 3.77
N VAL A 100 -11.55 10.43 4.74
CA VAL A 100 -10.42 9.52 4.53
C VAL A 100 -10.83 8.16 5.05
N CYS A 101 -10.85 7.16 4.18
CA CYS A 101 -11.18 5.79 4.53
C CYS A 101 -9.90 4.95 4.73
N SER A 102 -10.04 3.77 5.36
CA SER A 102 -8.90 2.88 5.60
C SER A 102 -8.31 2.26 4.33
N GLY A 103 -9.09 2.22 3.25
CA GLY A 103 -8.60 1.84 1.93
C GLY A 103 -7.89 2.97 1.18
N ALA A 104 -7.78 4.18 1.76
CA ALA A 104 -7.10 5.29 1.11
C ALA A 104 -5.59 5.22 1.26
N GLN A 105 -4.88 5.52 0.18
CA GLN A 105 -3.46 5.82 0.12
C GLN A 105 -3.22 7.20 0.72
N ASN A 106 -3.34 7.31 2.05
CA ASN A 106 -3.14 8.54 2.79
C ASN A 106 -1.66 8.81 3.12
N ILE A 107 -0.74 8.28 2.33
CA ILE A 107 0.71 8.32 2.54
C ILE A 107 1.40 8.73 1.24
N SER A 108 2.46 9.52 1.34
CA SER A 108 3.29 9.96 0.21
C SER A 108 4.75 10.05 0.61
N LEU A 109 5.64 9.82 -0.35
CA LEU A 109 7.07 10.10 -0.23
C LEU A 109 7.40 11.41 -0.94
N VAL A 110 8.13 12.30 -0.27
CA VAL A 110 8.42 13.65 -0.77
C VAL A 110 9.93 13.92 -0.72
N ASN A 111 10.46 14.64 -1.72
CA ASN A 111 11.88 15.01 -1.86
C ASN A 111 12.85 13.82 -1.99
N GLY A 112 12.39 12.65 -2.43
CA GLY A 112 13.26 11.56 -2.84
C GLY A 112 13.84 11.71 -4.24
N LEU A 113 14.62 10.71 -4.66
CA LEU A 113 15.18 10.62 -6.00
C LEU A 113 14.14 10.11 -7.01
N ASP A 114 13.17 9.34 -6.54
CA ASP A 114 12.13 8.64 -7.30
C ASP A 114 10.83 8.57 -6.46
N ALA A 115 9.82 7.85 -6.98
CA ALA A 115 8.52 7.71 -6.33
C ALA A 115 8.56 6.80 -5.08
N CYS A 116 9.63 6.04 -4.88
CA CYS A 116 9.77 5.05 -3.81
C CYS A 116 10.89 5.40 -2.82
N SER A 117 11.32 6.67 -2.83
CA SER A 117 12.22 7.24 -1.86
C SER A 117 11.70 8.61 -1.42
N GLY A 118 12.02 9.01 -0.19
CA GLY A 118 11.67 10.34 0.29
C GLY A 118 11.24 10.37 1.76
N ARG A 119 10.92 11.58 2.22
CA ARG A 119 10.27 11.83 3.52
C ARG A 119 8.87 11.23 3.51
N VAL A 120 8.51 10.55 4.58
CA VAL A 120 7.18 9.98 4.79
C VAL A 120 6.22 11.06 5.28
N GLU A 121 5.20 11.36 4.48
CA GLU A 121 4.10 12.25 4.85
C GLU A 121 2.77 11.51 4.86
N ILE A 122 1.92 11.83 5.84
CA ILE A 122 0.58 11.26 6.03
C ILE A 122 -0.47 12.36 5.92
N PHE A 123 -1.64 12.03 5.38
CA PHE A 123 -2.75 12.96 5.24
C PHE A 123 -3.85 12.73 6.29
N TYR A 124 -4.05 13.73 7.15
CA TYR A 124 -5.20 13.83 8.07
C TYR A 124 -5.86 15.21 7.93
N GLY A 125 -6.48 15.48 6.77
CA GLY A 125 -7.07 16.78 6.43
C GLY A 125 -6.04 17.82 5.95
N THR A 126 -4.79 17.72 6.41
CA THR A 126 -3.62 18.31 5.75
C THR A 126 -2.45 17.33 5.81
N TRP A 127 -1.48 17.46 4.91
CA TRP A 127 -0.26 16.66 4.93
C TRP A 127 0.62 17.04 6.11
N GLY A 128 1.20 16.04 6.78
CA GLY A 128 2.17 16.21 7.84
C GLY A 128 3.13 15.03 7.91
N ALA A 129 4.33 15.28 8.43
CA ALA A 129 5.40 14.31 8.49
C ALA A 129 5.19 13.24 9.58
N VAL A 130 5.98 12.18 9.49
CA VAL A 130 6.15 11.18 10.55
C VAL A 130 7.43 11.50 11.34
N CYS A 131 7.40 11.40 12.65
CA CYS A 131 8.58 11.62 13.49
C CYS A 131 9.60 10.50 13.26
N GLY A 132 10.86 10.87 13.07
CA GLY A 132 12.00 9.95 12.95
C GLY A 132 12.43 9.31 14.26
N GLN A 133 11.86 9.72 15.41
CA GLN A 133 12.15 9.10 16.70
C GLN A 133 11.60 7.67 16.74
N SER A 134 12.50 6.73 17.04
CA SER A 134 12.23 5.29 17.02
C SER A 134 11.90 4.72 15.63
N TRP A 135 12.08 5.50 14.57
CA TRP A 135 11.88 5.04 13.19
C TRP A 135 12.90 3.97 12.82
N ASP A 136 12.42 2.78 12.49
CA ASP A 136 13.27 1.65 12.13
C ASP A 136 12.88 0.98 10.80
N ILE A 137 13.58 -0.10 10.47
CA ILE A 137 13.40 -0.81 9.20
C ILE A 137 12.06 -1.54 9.11
N ASP A 138 11.46 -1.92 10.24
CA ASP A 138 10.16 -2.59 10.28
C ASP A 138 9.05 -1.57 10.00
N ASP A 139 9.18 -0.34 10.52
CA ASP A 139 8.30 0.78 10.15
C ASP A 139 8.40 1.13 8.67
N ALA A 140 9.63 1.28 8.17
CA ALA A 140 9.88 1.56 6.76
C ALA A 140 9.36 0.45 5.84
N ALA A 141 9.44 -0.81 6.27
CA ALA A 141 8.92 -1.94 5.50
C ALA A 141 7.40 -1.86 5.33
N VAL A 142 6.66 -1.41 6.34
CA VAL A 142 5.22 -1.16 6.23
C VAL A 142 4.94 -0.05 5.23
N VAL A 143 5.69 1.06 5.27
CA VAL A 143 5.54 2.17 4.30
C VAL A 143 5.80 1.71 2.86
N CYS A 144 6.93 1.05 2.62
CA CYS A 144 7.29 0.57 1.28
C CYS A 144 6.28 -0.43 0.74
N ARG A 145 5.77 -1.33 1.60
CA ARG A 145 4.71 -2.26 1.23
C ARG A 145 3.38 -1.55 0.97
N GLN A 146 2.99 -0.61 1.82
CA GLN A 146 1.75 0.17 1.66
C GLN A 146 1.75 0.94 0.34
N LEU A 147 2.90 1.46 -0.10
CA LEU A 147 3.07 2.17 -1.38
C LEU A 147 3.30 1.24 -2.59
N GLY A 148 3.42 -0.07 -2.39
CA GLY A 148 3.78 -1.01 -3.47
C GLY A 148 5.21 -0.87 -3.99
N CYS A 149 6.07 -0.17 -3.25
CA CYS A 149 7.45 0.14 -3.57
C CYS A 149 8.45 -0.98 -3.21
N GLY A 150 7.94 -2.17 -2.88
CA GLY A 150 8.76 -3.32 -2.51
C GLY A 150 9.20 -3.31 -1.07
N ARG A 151 10.44 -3.75 -0.82
CA ARG A 151 11.02 -3.83 0.52
C ARG A 151 11.71 -2.53 0.90
N ALA A 152 11.76 -2.25 2.20
CA ALA A 152 12.59 -1.17 2.71
C ALA A 152 14.09 -1.51 2.55
N VAL A 153 14.85 -0.55 2.04
CA VAL A 153 16.31 -0.60 1.94
C VAL A 153 16.92 0.26 3.04
N ILE A 154 16.35 1.46 3.26
CA ILE A 154 16.79 2.40 4.27
C ILE A 154 15.59 2.93 5.04
N ALA A 155 15.71 2.95 6.37
CA ALA A 155 14.89 3.73 7.27
C ALA A 155 15.71 4.91 7.78
N ASP A 156 15.34 6.13 7.39
CA ASP A 156 16.02 7.35 7.82
C ASP A 156 15.20 8.03 8.92
N GLY A 157 15.78 8.21 10.11
CA GLY A 157 15.15 8.94 11.22
C GLY A 157 15.70 10.37 11.39
N GLN A 158 16.50 10.87 10.43
CA GLN A 158 17.32 12.06 10.60
C GLN A 158 17.04 13.17 9.56
N SER A 159 15.87 13.14 8.90
CA SER A 159 15.45 14.16 7.92
C SER A 159 16.36 14.29 6.71
N LEU A 160 16.89 13.17 6.19
CA LEU A 160 17.69 13.13 4.97
C LEU A 160 16.99 13.82 3.79
N PHE A 161 15.66 13.71 3.72
CA PHE A 161 14.83 14.28 2.65
C PHE A 161 14.27 15.68 2.98
N GLY A 162 14.84 16.34 4.00
CA GLY A 162 14.41 17.63 4.49
C GLY A 162 13.18 17.55 5.39
N VAL A 163 12.73 18.72 5.86
CA VAL A 163 11.66 18.84 6.86
C VAL A 163 10.47 19.65 6.36
N ARG A 164 9.28 19.31 6.83
CA ARG A 164 8.03 20.05 6.62
C ARG A 164 7.66 20.92 7.81
N GLY A 165 7.86 20.41 9.02
CA GLY A 165 7.65 21.11 10.29
C GLY A 165 6.37 20.74 11.05
N ASN A 166 5.32 20.24 10.39
CA ASN A 166 4.13 19.69 11.08
C ASN A 166 4.16 18.16 11.08
N VAL A 167 4.07 17.55 12.26
CA VAL A 167 4.18 16.09 12.46
C VAL A 167 2.84 15.52 12.90
N TRP A 168 2.37 14.47 12.23
CA TRP A 168 1.12 13.78 12.60
C TRP A 168 1.34 12.56 13.48
N LEU A 169 2.36 11.77 13.16
CA LEU A 169 2.64 10.51 13.81
C LEU A 169 3.97 10.59 14.54
N SER A 170 4.04 10.02 15.74
CA SER A 170 5.25 9.92 16.55
C SER A 170 5.31 8.57 17.27
N GLU A 171 6.52 8.12 17.60
CA GLU A 171 6.74 6.81 18.23
C GLU A 171 6.03 5.68 17.46
N VAL A 172 6.16 5.69 16.13
CA VAL A 172 5.67 4.58 15.30
C VAL A 172 6.47 3.33 15.68
N ASN A 173 5.77 2.22 15.87
CA ASN A 173 6.35 0.94 16.22
C ASN A 173 5.52 -0.16 15.56
N CYS A 174 5.91 -0.47 14.34
CA CYS A 174 5.35 -1.55 13.54
C CYS A 174 6.00 -2.89 13.90
N LYS A 175 5.24 -3.97 13.78
CA LYS A 175 5.77 -5.34 13.84
C LYS A 175 6.28 -5.83 12.49
N GLY A 176 5.98 -5.09 11.41
CA GLY A 176 6.37 -5.41 10.05
C GLY A 176 5.33 -6.24 9.28
N ASN A 177 4.18 -6.58 9.87
CA ASN A 177 3.08 -7.32 9.22
C ASN A 177 1.82 -6.47 8.96
N GLU A 178 1.83 -5.21 9.36
CA GLU A 178 0.75 -4.26 9.18
C GLU A 178 0.56 -3.88 7.71
N SER A 179 -0.69 -3.72 7.27
CA SER A 179 -0.97 -3.33 5.87
C SER A 179 -0.83 -1.82 5.61
N SER A 180 -0.84 -1.02 6.68
CA SER A 180 -0.68 0.42 6.63
C SER A 180 0.03 0.90 7.90
N ILE A 181 0.84 1.96 7.78
CA ILE A 181 1.56 2.56 8.91
C ILE A 181 0.61 3.03 10.02
N THR A 182 -0.63 3.40 9.67
CA THR A 182 -1.63 3.85 10.66
C THR A 182 -2.21 2.70 11.49
N GLN A 183 -1.93 1.44 11.13
CA GLN A 183 -2.28 0.25 11.93
C GLN A 183 -1.19 -0.10 12.95
N CYS A 184 -0.01 0.51 12.84
CA CYS A 184 1.05 0.32 13.82
C CYS A 184 0.72 1.01 15.14
N SER A 185 1.37 0.58 16.22
CA SER A 185 1.27 1.30 17.50
C SER A 185 1.93 2.67 17.32
N GLN A 186 1.23 3.75 17.67
CA GLN A 186 1.68 5.12 17.43
C GLN A 186 1.08 6.10 18.44
N ARG A 187 1.72 7.27 18.59
CA ARG A 187 1.21 8.43 19.34
C ARG A 187 0.97 9.63 18.42
N ASN A 188 0.01 10.48 18.80
CA ASN A 188 -0.23 11.76 18.12
C ASN A 188 1.02 12.68 18.23
N GLY A 189 1.42 13.26 17.10
CA GLY A 189 2.71 13.92 16.82
C GLY A 189 3.09 15.20 17.60
N ASN A 190 2.56 15.41 18.81
CA ASN A 190 2.71 16.67 19.53
C ASN A 190 4.10 16.91 20.15
N ASN A 191 4.99 15.91 20.18
CA ASN A 191 6.27 15.96 20.90
C ASN A 191 7.45 15.38 20.10
N CYS A 192 7.53 15.62 18.78
CA CYS A 192 8.73 15.24 18.03
C CYS A 192 9.87 16.25 18.31
N PRO A 193 11.03 15.84 18.86
CA PRO A 193 12.17 16.74 19.07
C PRO A 193 12.65 17.32 17.74
N GLN A 194 13.07 18.59 17.77
CA GLN A 194 13.30 19.46 16.60
C GLN A 194 13.87 18.74 15.38
N SER A 195 13.02 18.60 14.36
CA SER A 195 13.42 18.38 12.96
C SER A 195 13.94 16.98 12.61
N ASN A 196 13.55 15.93 13.34
CA ASN A 196 13.79 14.55 12.94
C ASN A 196 12.50 13.98 12.32
N GLU A 197 12.38 14.07 11.01
CA GLU A 197 11.27 13.54 10.21
C GLU A 197 11.73 12.27 9.51
N ALA A 198 10.86 11.27 9.51
CA ALA A 198 11.14 9.96 8.98
C ALA A 198 11.18 9.99 7.43
N GLY A 199 12.14 9.24 6.89
CA GLY A 199 12.31 8.99 5.48
C GLY A 199 12.50 7.51 5.19
N VAL A 200 12.25 7.13 3.95
CA VAL A 200 12.50 5.78 3.47
C VAL A 200 13.18 5.80 2.11
N ILE A 201 13.97 4.75 1.86
CA ILE A 201 14.31 4.34 0.50
C ILE A 201 13.82 2.91 0.36
N CYS A 202 12.90 2.69 -0.56
CA CYS A 202 12.40 1.38 -0.89
C CYS A 202 13.17 0.80 -2.07
N SER A 203 12.94 -0.46 -2.38
CA SER A 203 13.62 -1.13 -3.48
C SER A 203 13.13 -0.72 -4.86
N ASP A 204 12.06 0.08 -5.01
CA ASP A 204 11.39 0.43 -6.29
C ASP A 204 10.70 -0.75 -7.01
N TYR A 205 10.94 -1.97 -6.54
CA TYR A 205 10.44 -3.20 -7.14
C TYR A 205 9.72 -4.06 -6.12
N SER A 206 8.52 -4.53 -6.46
CA SER A 206 7.89 -5.68 -5.79
C SER A 206 8.01 -6.93 -6.66
N ILE A 207 7.91 -8.11 -6.07
CA ILE A 207 7.93 -9.39 -6.77
C ILE A 207 6.72 -10.22 -6.34
N ARG A 208 6.17 -11.02 -7.26
CA ARG A 208 5.13 -12.01 -6.96
C ARG A 208 5.33 -13.27 -7.81
N LEU A 209 4.77 -14.37 -7.32
CA LEU A 209 4.72 -15.64 -8.05
C LEU A 209 3.27 -15.90 -8.48
N VAL A 210 3.06 -16.15 -9.78
CA VAL A 210 1.72 -16.29 -10.38
C VAL A 210 1.55 -17.68 -10.99
N ASN A 211 0.33 -18.22 -10.90
CA ASN A 211 -0.06 -19.52 -11.47
C ASN A 211 0.72 -20.74 -10.96
N GLY A 212 1.34 -20.66 -9.78
CA GLY A 212 1.86 -21.84 -9.10
C GLY A 212 0.81 -22.56 -8.27
N ASN A 213 1.19 -23.69 -7.69
CA ASN A 213 0.31 -24.48 -6.82
C ASN A 213 0.19 -23.90 -5.41
N ASN A 214 1.07 -22.96 -5.05
CA ASN A 214 1.12 -22.26 -3.77
C ASN A 214 1.87 -20.92 -3.93
N ASP A 215 1.92 -20.11 -2.87
CA ASP A 215 2.58 -18.80 -2.85
C ASP A 215 4.12 -18.86 -3.04
N CYS A 216 4.69 -20.07 -3.05
CA CYS A 216 6.12 -20.33 -3.19
C CYS A 216 6.48 -21.04 -4.51
N SER A 217 5.59 -20.98 -5.50
CA SER A 217 5.84 -21.45 -6.87
C SER A 217 5.08 -20.58 -7.86
N GLY A 218 5.59 -20.44 -9.08
CA GLY A 218 4.89 -19.71 -10.14
C GLY A 218 5.82 -18.98 -11.09
N ARG A 219 5.21 -18.35 -12.11
CA ARG A 219 5.85 -17.38 -12.99
C ARG A 219 6.29 -16.17 -12.17
N VAL A 220 7.51 -15.70 -12.42
CA VAL A 220 8.05 -14.53 -11.73
C VAL A 220 7.55 -13.27 -12.41
N GLU A 221 6.90 -12.41 -11.64
CA GLU A 221 6.50 -11.08 -12.08
C GLU A 221 7.05 -10.03 -11.12
N ILE A 222 7.50 -8.90 -11.67
CA ILE A 222 7.96 -7.76 -10.89
C ILE A 222 7.07 -6.54 -11.14
N LEU A 223 6.86 -5.74 -10.10
CA LEU A 223 6.18 -4.46 -10.16
C LEU A 223 7.24 -3.38 -10.31
N TYR A 224 7.16 -2.59 -11.38
CA TYR A 224 8.02 -1.43 -11.59
C TYR A 224 7.18 -0.26 -12.09
N ASN A 225 7.35 0.93 -11.51
CA ASN A 225 6.55 2.12 -11.85
C ASN A 225 5.03 1.86 -11.88
N GLY A 226 4.51 1.10 -10.90
CA GLY A 226 3.09 0.80 -10.77
C GLY A 226 2.53 -0.20 -11.78
N GLN A 227 3.36 -0.78 -12.66
CA GLN A 227 2.95 -1.78 -13.64
C GLN A 227 3.66 -3.12 -13.40
N TRP A 228 2.87 -4.21 -13.35
CA TRP A 228 3.40 -5.57 -13.31
C TRP A 228 3.90 -5.99 -14.69
N GLY A 229 5.04 -6.69 -14.72
CA GLY A 229 5.58 -7.32 -15.91
C GLY A 229 6.38 -8.57 -15.58
N THR A 230 6.74 -9.32 -16.62
CA THR A 230 7.38 -10.65 -16.49
C THR A 230 8.90 -10.56 -16.60
N VAL A 231 9.57 -11.68 -16.33
CA VAL A 231 11.02 -11.86 -16.44
C VAL A 231 11.30 -12.88 -17.53
N CYS A 232 12.20 -12.59 -18.47
CA CYS A 232 12.63 -13.55 -19.49
C CYS A 232 13.51 -14.65 -18.88
N ASP A 233 13.46 -15.84 -19.46
CA ASP A 233 14.19 -17.03 -19.05
C ASP A 233 15.59 -17.16 -19.67
N ASP A 234 16.01 -16.20 -20.51
CA ASP A 234 17.37 -16.11 -21.03
C ASP A 234 18.36 -15.96 -19.86
N ASP A 235 19.32 -16.89 -19.82
CA ASP A 235 20.28 -17.12 -18.73
C ASP A 235 19.69 -17.44 -17.34
N TRP A 236 18.38 -17.67 -17.25
CA TRP A 236 17.69 -17.97 -15.99
C TRP A 236 18.14 -19.29 -15.37
N ASP A 237 18.83 -19.21 -14.23
CA ASP A 237 19.44 -20.35 -13.56
C ASP A 237 19.04 -20.50 -12.08
N MET A 238 19.64 -21.49 -11.41
CA MET A 238 19.34 -21.80 -10.01
C MET A 238 19.76 -20.70 -9.02
N LYS A 239 20.72 -19.84 -9.37
CA LYS A 239 21.11 -18.69 -8.55
C LYS A 239 20.06 -17.60 -8.62
N ASP A 240 19.48 -17.36 -9.79
CA ASP A 240 18.37 -16.40 -9.96
C ASP A 240 17.16 -16.88 -9.18
N ALA A 241 16.81 -18.17 -9.33
CA ALA A 241 15.74 -18.78 -8.55
C ALA A 241 16.01 -18.72 -7.04
N ALA A 242 17.25 -18.91 -6.59
CA ALA A 242 17.62 -18.80 -5.18
C ALA A 242 17.40 -17.38 -4.63
N VAL A 243 17.71 -16.35 -5.42
CA VAL A 243 17.44 -14.95 -5.05
C VAL A 243 15.93 -14.72 -4.95
N VAL A 244 15.13 -15.16 -5.93
CA VAL A 244 13.67 -15.04 -5.88
C VAL A 244 13.07 -15.75 -4.67
N CYS A 245 13.44 -17.00 -4.43
CA CYS A 245 12.90 -17.78 -3.32
C CYS A 245 13.25 -17.17 -1.95
N ARG A 246 14.45 -16.62 -1.82
CA ARG A 246 14.85 -15.85 -0.64
C ARG A 246 14.07 -14.55 -0.51
N GLN A 247 13.93 -13.80 -1.61
CA GLN A 247 13.19 -12.54 -1.65
C GLN A 247 11.70 -12.72 -1.30
N MET A 248 11.10 -13.83 -1.72
CA MET A 248 9.72 -14.22 -1.38
C MET A 248 9.57 -14.78 0.04
N GLY A 249 10.66 -14.97 0.80
CA GLY A 249 10.62 -15.60 2.12
C GLY A 249 10.26 -17.09 2.08
N CYS A 250 10.37 -17.73 0.92
CA CYS A 250 9.95 -19.11 0.68
C CYS A 250 11.05 -20.15 0.94
N GLY A 251 12.24 -19.73 1.36
CA GLY A 251 13.37 -20.61 1.64
C GLY A 251 14.24 -20.88 0.41
N THR A 252 14.71 -22.12 0.27
CA THR A 252 15.68 -22.51 -0.78
C THR A 252 14.97 -22.77 -2.10
N ALA A 253 15.59 -22.41 -3.23
CA ALA A 253 15.09 -22.78 -4.55
C ALA A 253 15.21 -24.30 -4.81
N VAL A 254 14.15 -24.88 -5.39
CA VAL A 254 14.12 -26.28 -5.86
C VAL A 254 14.40 -26.33 -7.36
N SER A 255 13.85 -25.38 -8.12
CA SER A 255 14.05 -25.32 -9.56
C SER A 255 13.83 -23.91 -10.11
N ALA A 256 14.65 -23.54 -11.09
CA ALA A 256 14.42 -22.47 -12.04
C ALA A 256 13.60 -23.04 -13.21
N GLN A 257 12.44 -22.46 -13.48
CA GLN A 257 11.55 -22.89 -14.55
C GLN A 257 11.66 -21.92 -15.72
N THR A 258 11.66 -22.47 -16.92
CA THR A 258 11.78 -21.74 -18.19
C THR A 258 10.58 -22.07 -19.08
N SER A 259 10.51 -21.43 -20.24
CA SER A 259 9.57 -21.67 -21.32
C SER A 259 8.11 -21.55 -20.87
N ALA A 260 7.81 -20.52 -20.08
CA ALA A 260 6.48 -20.24 -19.58
C ALA A 260 5.80 -21.45 -18.91
N HIS A 261 6.55 -22.22 -18.10
CA HIS A 261 6.04 -23.42 -17.41
C HIS A 261 4.71 -23.19 -16.69
N PHE A 262 4.55 -22.04 -16.03
CA PHE A 262 3.33 -21.65 -15.30
C PHE A 262 2.32 -20.88 -16.17
N GLY A 263 2.45 -21.03 -17.50
CA GLY A 263 1.73 -20.27 -18.50
C GLY A 263 2.35 -18.90 -18.76
N GLN A 264 2.06 -18.38 -19.96
CA GLN A 264 2.46 -17.06 -20.40
C GLN A 264 1.82 -15.97 -19.53
N GLY A 265 2.58 -14.94 -19.21
CA GLY A 265 2.10 -13.71 -18.61
C GLY A 265 1.52 -12.75 -19.64
N SER A 266 1.36 -11.51 -19.20
CA SER A 266 0.81 -10.43 -20.01
C SER A 266 1.44 -9.10 -19.60
N GLY A 267 1.52 -8.15 -20.54
CA GLY A 267 2.08 -6.83 -20.28
C GLY A 267 3.54 -6.75 -20.73
N PRO A 268 4.37 -5.89 -20.14
CA PRO A 268 5.77 -5.76 -20.51
C PRO A 268 6.59 -6.93 -19.94
N ILE A 269 7.64 -7.32 -20.66
CA ILE A 269 8.74 -8.10 -20.11
C ILE A 269 9.74 -7.08 -19.57
N LEU A 270 9.97 -7.10 -18.25
CA LEU A 270 10.71 -6.03 -17.56
C LEU A 270 12.18 -6.37 -17.37
N LEU A 271 12.52 -7.65 -17.17
CA LEU A 271 13.89 -8.11 -17.02
C LEU A 271 14.20 -9.19 -18.06
N ASP A 272 15.46 -9.21 -18.47
CA ASP A 272 16.07 -10.14 -19.41
C ASP A 272 17.52 -10.38 -18.99
N ASP A 273 18.17 -11.45 -19.47
CA ASP A 273 19.58 -11.79 -19.20
C ASP A 273 19.95 -11.65 -17.70
N VAL A 274 19.07 -12.12 -16.80
CA VAL A 274 19.28 -11.95 -15.35
C VAL A 274 20.38 -12.91 -14.92
N ARG A 275 21.47 -12.35 -14.37
CA ARG A 275 22.65 -13.11 -13.93
C ARG A 275 22.99 -12.79 -12.48
N CYS A 276 22.36 -13.48 -11.55
CA CYS A 276 22.66 -13.40 -10.13
C CYS A 276 23.95 -14.16 -9.77
N SER A 277 24.70 -13.64 -8.81
CA SER A 277 25.75 -14.39 -8.10
C SER A 277 25.14 -15.43 -7.13
N GLY A 278 23.89 -15.23 -6.72
CA GLY A 278 23.13 -16.04 -5.76
C GLY A 278 23.15 -15.46 -4.34
N SER A 279 23.86 -14.35 -4.12
CA SER A 279 23.99 -13.67 -2.82
C SER A 279 23.12 -12.41 -2.68
N GLU A 280 22.49 -11.99 -3.78
CA GLU A 280 21.69 -10.77 -3.88
C GLU A 280 20.43 -10.84 -3.02
N SER A 281 20.01 -9.72 -2.44
CA SER A 281 18.79 -9.67 -1.62
C SER A 281 17.50 -9.42 -2.43
N SER A 282 17.63 -9.06 -3.71
CA SER A 282 16.52 -8.89 -4.66
C SER A 282 16.98 -9.25 -6.06
N LEU A 283 16.06 -9.73 -6.89
CA LEU A 283 16.30 -10.05 -8.29
C LEU A 283 16.84 -8.85 -9.08
N THR A 284 16.37 -7.64 -8.74
CA THR A 284 16.79 -6.38 -9.37
C THR A 284 18.18 -5.89 -8.96
N GLN A 285 18.86 -6.57 -8.04
CA GLN A 285 20.26 -6.31 -7.72
C GLN A 285 21.21 -7.19 -8.53
N CYS A 286 20.69 -8.18 -9.24
CA CYS A 286 21.48 -9.02 -10.12
C CYS A 286 21.89 -8.23 -11.37
N SER A 287 22.95 -8.69 -12.04
CA SER A 287 23.32 -8.09 -13.32
C SER A 287 22.22 -8.37 -14.33
N HIS A 288 21.65 -7.33 -14.93
CA HIS A 288 20.68 -7.42 -16.01
C HIS A 288 20.78 -6.17 -16.91
N PRO A 289 20.30 -6.20 -18.16
CA PRO A 289 20.18 -5.03 -19.02
C PRO A 289 19.24 -3.97 -18.44
N THR A 290 19.17 -2.81 -19.08
CA THR A 290 18.21 -1.77 -18.72
C THR A 290 16.78 -2.32 -18.79
N ILE A 291 15.94 -2.01 -17.80
CA ILE A 291 14.56 -2.51 -17.70
C ILE A 291 13.78 -2.27 -19.01
N GLY A 292 13.03 -3.28 -19.44
CA GLY A 292 12.26 -3.26 -20.68
C GLY A 292 13.11 -3.43 -21.94
N THR A 293 14.44 -3.59 -21.82
CA THR A 293 15.30 -4.00 -22.93
C THR A 293 15.34 -5.52 -22.95
N HIS A 294 14.66 -6.11 -23.94
CA HIS A 294 14.63 -7.56 -24.12
C HIS A 294 14.41 -7.92 -25.59
N ASN A 295 14.73 -9.16 -25.96
CA ASN A 295 14.37 -9.77 -27.26
C ASN A 295 13.36 -10.92 -27.13
N CYS A 296 12.87 -11.17 -25.91
CA CYS A 296 11.98 -12.30 -25.61
C CYS A 296 10.50 -12.03 -25.94
N GLY A 297 9.74 -13.12 -26.09
CA GLY A 297 8.28 -13.15 -26.02
C GLY A 297 7.78 -13.86 -24.75
N HIS A 298 6.48 -13.77 -24.43
CA HIS A 298 5.95 -14.39 -23.20
C HIS A 298 6.04 -15.92 -23.15
N SER A 299 6.34 -16.59 -24.26
CA SER A 299 6.69 -18.02 -24.26
C SER A 299 7.97 -18.32 -23.48
N GLU A 300 8.77 -17.29 -23.20
CA GLU A 300 10.06 -17.32 -22.50
C GLU A 300 9.93 -16.77 -21.07
N ASP A 301 8.71 -16.66 -20.52
CA ASP A 301 8.56 -16.15 -19.16
C ASP A 301 9.14 -17.15 -18.13
N ALA A 302 10.02 -16.64 -17.28
CA ALA A 302 10.69 -17.37 -16.22
C ALA A 302 9.76 -17.65 -15.03
N GLY A 303 10.03 -18.76 -14.33
CA GLY A 303 9.34 -19.19 -13.13
C GLY A 303 10.27 -19.79 -12.10
N VAL A 304 9.75 -20.01 -10.89
CA VAL A 304 10.48 -20.72 -9.83
C VAL A 304 9.57 -21.70 -9.10
N VAL A 305 10.22 -22.71 -8.49
CA VAL A 305 9.64 -23.50 -7.40
C VAL A 305 10.59 -23.39 -6.22
N CYS A 306 10.06 -22.96 -5.10
CA CYS A 306 10.78 -22.87 -3.84
C CYS A 306 10.39 -24.03 -2.92
N LEU A 307 11.32 -24.41 -2.05
CA LEU A 307 11.11 -25.43 -1.06
C LEU A 307 10.34 -24.77 0.08
N GLN A 308 9.01 -24.87 0.05
CA GLN A 308 8.15 -24.29 1.08
C GLN A 308 8.74 -24.66 2.43
N GLY A 309 9.36 -23.68 3.09
CA GLY A 309 10.00 -23.90 4.37
C GLY A 309 8.94 -24.50 5.27
N ILE A 310 9.17 -25.73 5.72
CA ILE A 310 8.51 -26.24 6.92
C ILE A 310 9.05 -25.33 8.03
N CYS A 311 8.44 -24.15 8.19
CA CYS A 311 8.63 -23.36 9.38
C CYS A 311 8.18 -24.32 10.50
N ASN A 312 9.11 -24.72 11.36
CA ASN A 312 8.95 -25.78 12.35
C ASN A 312 7.60 -25.67 13.10
N PHE A 313 6.57 -26.31 12.59
CA PHE A 313 5.42 -26.75 13.35
C PHE A 313 5.67 -28.22 13.67
N PHE A 314 6.69 -28.47 14.50
CA PHE A 314 6.61 -29.62 15.38
C PHE A 314 5.64 -29.22 16.48
N PRO A 315 4.37 -29.69 16.49
CA PRO A 315 3.72 -29.86 17.78
C PRO A 315 4.59 -30.83 18.57
N VAL A 316 5.00 -30.42 19.76
CA VAL A 316 5.56 -31.32 20.77
C VAL A 316 4.47 -32.30 21.18
N VAL A 317 4.11 -33.28 20.34
CA VAL A 317 3.30 -34.44 20.74
C VAL A 317 3.57 -35.61 19.78
N LEU A 318 3.82 -36.78 20.37
CA LEU A 318 3.96 -38.13 19.80
C LEU A 318 5.38 -38.68 19.58
N LEU A 319 6.20 -38.66 20.64
CA LEU A 319 6.97 -39.86 20.99
C LEU A 319 6.06 -40.79 21.78
N TYR A 320 5.19 -41.56 21.12
CA TYR A 320 4.67 -42.85 21.61
C TYR A 320 3.93 -43.48 20.43
N LEU A 321 4.56 -44.46 19.78
CA LEU A 321 3.95 -45.64 19.15
C LEU A 321 5.03 -46.35 18.31
N TYR A 322 6.04 -46.88 18.99
CA TYR A 322 6.80 -48.02 18.51
C TYR A 322 7.14 -48.86 19.73
N GLU A 323 6.23 -49.76 20.07
CA GLU A 323 6.41 -51.01 20.81
C GLU A 323 5.03 -51.67 20.81
N ILE A 324 4.76 -52.47 19.77
CA ILE A 324 3.91 -53.67 19.75
C ILE A 324 4.05 -54.28 18.33
N PHE A 325 4.46 -55.56 18.28
CA PHE A 325 4.87 -56.42 17.16
C PHE A 325 6.32 -56.18 16.68
N PHE A 326 7.31 -57.05 16.90
CA PHE A 326 7.35 -58.51 17.10
C PHE A 326 8.28 -58.91 18.26
#